data_AF-A0A6P2C9A2-F1
#
_entry.id   AF-A0A6P2C9A2-F1
#
_cell.length_a   1.000
_cell.length_b   1.000
_cell.length_c   1.000
_cell.angle_alpha   90.00
_cell.angle_beta   90.00
_cell.angle_gamma   90.00
#
_symmetry.space_group_name_H-M   'P 1'
#
loop_
_entity.id
_entity.type
_entity.pdbx_description
1 polymer ?
#
loop_
_entity_poly.entity_id
_entity_poly.type
_entity_poly.pdbx_seq_one_letter_code
_entity_poly.pdbx_strand_id
1 'polypeptide(L)'
;MRCPVSDEDPWETRPEENDPTDERDVWLPPSRPASRSTRATSSRSNLPFRRRRGFWFGIVCLVAALVFAPEAWLAGGSKPASATLQPVPAEALQGIEGQVIAAQSSQGVTGQVVGIAGLCLAGSKGGGLNGTPAILSTCTGTEDQQQWTLLANKEVVLDGRCLGVNPKSSRAVSLVGLYTCGKTASEMWKVQDKHTIRSVSSGLCLGSWKNKDTNGSLVGVTECQPSAKAQIWTVPSYAADPSGLAMPLGNIPGWRQVFMDNFNENVPLGKFPAAVSSKWGDYLDGWPDTTHHGTYEPTRVVSIHNGRMNLFLHTVDGIHMVAAPYPRIPGAPGADGGLLYGMYEVRFTAQQVKGYKTAWLLWPDSENQRDGEIDFPEGDLQKNILAFLHHGNSDPKLQDSFATPYTYANWHTATTIWTADAVIFMLDGKVIGESTDKAIIPHKPMHWVLQTETRTGGGPPSDTATANVKIDWVSVWLPHKN
;
A
#
# COMPACT_ATOMS: atom_id res chain seq x y z
N MET A 1 -6.45 -72.87 8.11
CA MET A 1 -5.29 -72.48 7.28
C MET A 1 -5.80 -71.96 5.95
N ARG A 2 -5.31 -70.77 5.57
CA ARG A 2 -5.26 -70.12 4.23
C ARG A 2 -6.55 -69.54 3.61
N CYS A 3 -6.51 -68.22 3.38
CA CYS A 3 -7.24 -67.44 2.37
C CYS A 3 -6.56 -67.58 0.98
N PRO A 4 -7.14 -67.12 -0.16
CA PRO A 4 -7.28 -65.68 -0.54
C PRO A 4 -8.61 -65.30 -1.28
N VAL A 5 -9.24 -64.14 -1.04
CA VAL A 5 -9.18 -62.76 -1.65
C VAL A 5 -9.66 -62.60 -3.12
N SER A 6 -10.77 -61.87 -3.33
CA SER A 6 -10.93 -60.78 -4.34
C SER A 6 -12.11 -59.83 -4.01
N ASP A 7 -11.94 -58.57 -4.43
CA ASP A 7 -12.91 -57.51 -4.83
C ASP A 7 -13.65 -56.59 -3.82
N GLU A 8 -13.07 -55.38 -3.70
CA GLU A 8 -13.56 -53.97 -3.65
C GLU A 8 -14.76 -53.43 -2.80
N ASP A 9 -14.41 -52.35 -2.05
CA ASP A 9 -15.07 -51.06 -1.68
C ASP A 9 -16.41 -51.08 -0.89
N PRO A 10 -16.83 -50.08 -0.06
CA PRO A 10 -16.42 -48.66 -0.02
C PRO A 10 -16.45 -47.93 1.38
N TRP A 11 -15.92 -46.69 1.44
CA TRP A 11 -16.10 -45.67 2.50
C TRP A 11 -15.89 -46.04 3.98
N GLU A 12 -14.70 -45.78 4.55
CA GLU A 12 -14.57 -45.11 5.86
C GLU A 12 -13.12 -44.66 6.19
N THR A 13 -12.95 -43.34 6.20
CA THR A 13 -12.11 -42.53 7.10
C THR A 13 -10.62 -42.85 7.30
N ARG A 14 -9.77 -41.88 6.93
CA ARG A 14 -8.94 -41.13 7.89
C ARG A 14 -8.60 -39.75 7.30
N PRO A 15 -8.62 -38.67 8.11
CA PRO A 15 -8.18 -37.36 7.67
C PRO A 15 -6.65 -37.40 7.56
N GLU A 16 -6.11 -37.08 6.39
CA GLU A 16 -4.68 -36.79 6.29
C GLU A 16 -4.43 -35.50 7.08
N GLU A 17 -3.69 -35.72 8.17
CA GLU A 17 -3.07 -34.76 9.04
C GLU A 17 -2.29 -33.74 8.20
N ASN A 18 -2.45 -32.46 8.52
CA ASN A 18 -1.65 -31.38 7.97
C ASN A 18 -0.17 -31.71 8.20
N ASP A 19 0.53 -32.16 7.16
CA ASP A 19 1.98 -32.27 7.17
C ASP A 19 2.58 -30.88 6.87
N PRO A 20 3.22 -30.21 7.85
CA PRO A 20 3.84 -28.89 7.65
C PRO A 20 5.26 -28.98 7.07
N THR A 21 5.68 -30.11 6.47
CA THR A 21 7.09 -30.37 6.14
C THR A 21 7.47 -30.44 4.65
N ASP A 22 6.68 -29.94 3.69
CA ASP A 22 7.13 -29.84 2.28
C ASP A 22 8.14 -28.69 2.12
N GLU A 23 9.42 -29.02 2.32
CA GLU A 23 10.60 -28.18 2.15
C GLU A 23 10.67 -27.60 0.73
N ARG A 24 10.30 -26.32 0.53
CA ARG A 24 10.70 -25.52 -0.64
C ARG A 24 10.43 -24.00 -0.57
N ASP A 25 9.85 -23.47 0.49
CA ASP A 25 9.43 -22.05 0.56
C ASP A 25 10.56 -21.10 1.03
N VAL A 26 11.78 -21.23 0.53
CA VAL A 26 12.85 -20.26 0.81
C VAL A 26 13.57 -19.90 -0.48
N TRP A 27 13.29 -18.72 -1.01
CA TRP A 27 13.95 -18.20 -2.21
C TRP A 27 14.83 -17.00 -1.89
N LEU A 28 16.04 -16.98 -2.46
CA LEU A 28 16.97 -15.85 -2.38
C LEU A 28 17.01 -15.15 -3.75
N PRO A 29 16.58 -13.88 -3.87
CA PRO A 29 16.78 -13.10 -5.07
C PRO A 29 18.28 -12.92 -5.42
N PRO A 30 18.68 -13.08 -6.69
CA PRO A 30 20.04 -12.75 -7.12
C PRO A 30 20.22 -11.25 -7.40
N SER A 31 21.35 -10.70 -6.95
CA SER A 31 21.75 -9.30 -7.09
C SER A 31 21.71 -8.76 -8.53
N ARG A 32 21.15 -7.55 -8.72
CA ARG A 32 21.18 -6.84 -10.02
C ARG A 32 22.61 -6.55 -10.50
N PRO A 33 22.92 -6.68 -11.80
CA PRO A 33 24.18 -6.20 -12.34
C PRO A 33 24.22 -4.66 -12.32
N ALA A 34 25.33 -4.10 -11.80
CA ALA A 34 25.59 -2.67 -11.80
C ALA A 34 25.55 -2.08 -13.21
N SER A 35 24.80 -1.00 -13.41
CA SER A 35 24.72 -0.28 -14.68
C SER A 35 26.09 0.35 -15.01
N ARG A 36 26.78 -0.24 -16.00
CA ARG A 36 28.04 0.30 -16.52
C ARG A 36 27.71 1.49 -17.44
N SER A 37 27.94 2.71 -16.94
CA SER A 37 27.91 3.93 -17.75
C SER A 37 28.91 3.82 -18.90
N THR A 38 28.41 3.66 -20.13
CA THR A 38 29.21 3.80 -21.35
C THR A 38 29.46 5.28 -21.61
N ARG A 39 30.64 5.77 -21.22
CA ARG A 39 31.15 7.07 -21.64
C ARG A 39 31.65 6.96 -23.08
N ALA A 40 31.06 7.77 -23.96
CA ALA A 40 31.45 7.91 -25.35
C ALA A 40 32.92 8.31 -25.50
N THR A 41 33.63 7.61 -26.38
CA THR A 41 35.00 7.89 -26.80
C THR A 41 35.02 8.97 -27.87
N SER A 42 35.79 10.04 -27.68
CA SER A 42 36.23 10.94 -28.76
C SER A 42 37.72 10.73 -29.06
N SER A 43 38.01 10.58 -30.34
CA SER A 43 39.29 10.21 -30.94
C SER A 43 40.29 11.37 -31.07
N ARG A 44 41.58 10.98 -31.16
CA ARG A 44 42.73 11.56 -31.92
C ARG A 44 44.01 11.18 -31.14
N SER A 45 45.14 10.73 -31.69
CA SER A 45 45.60 10.27 -33.01
C SER A 45 47.09 9.93 -32.84
N ASN A 46 47.57 8.81 -33.40
CA ASN A 46 48.92 8.53 -34.01
C ASN A 46 50.21 8.92 -33.23
N LEU A 47 51.29 8.14 -33.08
CA LEU A 47 51.92 7.00 -33.79
C LEU A 47 53.16 6.53 -32.92
N PRO A 48 54.01 5.55 -33.31
CA PRO A 48 54.53 4.51 -32.43
C PRO A 48 56.02 4.65 -32.06
N PHE A 49 56.50 3.93 -31.03
CA PHE A 49 57.89 3.49 -31.00
C PHE A 49 58.09 2.19 -30.20
N ARG A 50 59.06 1.40 -30.66
CA ARG A 50 59.31 0.00 -30.35
C ARG A 50 60.55 -0.13 -29.45
N ARG A 51 60.52 -1.16 -28.58
CA ARG A 51 61.65 -1.97 -28.05
C ARG A 51 62.57 -1.45 -26.92
N ARG A 52 62.54 -2.26 -25.84
CA ARG A 52 63.61 -3.09 -25.21
C ARG A 52 64.32 -2.61 -23.91
N ARG A 53 64.15 -3.49 -22.91
CA ARG A 53 65.13 -4.14 -21.99
C ARG A 53 65.71 -3.37 -20.79
N GLY A 54 65.68 -4.05 -19.63
CA GLY A 54 66.49 -3.84 -18.42
C GLY A 54 65.70 -4.18 -17.14
N PHE A 55 65.82 -5.39 -16.56
CA PHE A 55 66.59 -5.72 -15.32
C PHE A 55 65.99 -5.07 -14.04
N TRP A 56 65.75 -5.70 -12.88
CA TRP A 56 66.05 -7.01 -12.26
C TRP A 56 65.25 -7.10 -10.92
N PHE A 57 64.83 -8.31 -10.49
CA PHE A 57 64.60 -8.89 -9.12
C PHE A 57 63.95 -8.01 -8.00
N GLY A 58 63.00 -8.43 -7.18
CA GLY A 58 62.68 -9.76 -6.64
C GLY A 58 62.90 -9.76 -5.10
N ILE A 59 61.95 -10.36 -4.36
CA ILE A 59 62.08 -10.98 -3.00
C ILE A 59 61.91 -10.03 -1.79
N VAL A 60 61.33 -10.37 -0.62
CA VAL A 60 60.38 -11.38 -0.04
C VAL A 60 60.05 -10.84 1.39
N CYS A 61 58.89 -11.23 1.92
CA CYS A 61 58.41 -11.07 3.30
C CYS A 61 59.38 -11.45 4.45
N LEU A 62 59.23 -10.87 5.65
CA LEU A 62 58.98 -11.60 6.92
C LEU A 62 58.88 -10.69 8.18
N VAL A 63 57.72 -10.81 8.83
CA VAL A 63 57.36 -10.88 10.27
C VAL A 63 58.46 -10.77 11.34
N ALA A 64 58.25 -9.96 12.39
CA ALA A 64 58.13 -10.41 13.80
C ALA A 64 57.99 -9.26 14.83
N ALA A 65 57.22 -9.54 15.88
CA ALA A 65 56.82 -8.70 17.00
C ALA A 65 57.88 -8.60 18.12
N LEU A 66 57.71 -7.65 19.06
CA LEU A 66 58.01 -7.82 20.50
C LEU A 66 57.44 -6.66 21.36
N VAL A 67 57.31 -6.93 22.65
CA VAL A 67 56.33 -6.38 23.62
C VAL A 67 57.04 -5.61 24.77
N PHE A 68 56.25 -4.76 25.47
CA PHE A 68 56.30 -4.29 26.87
C PHE A 68 56.80 -2.86 27.21
N ALA A 69 55.94 -2.19 28.01
CA ALA A 69 55.99 -0.85 28.62
C ALA A 69 56.87 -0.81 29.91
N PRO A 70 56.88 0.20 30.85
CA PRO A 70 56.13 1.48 30.96
C PRO A 70 56.89 2.73 31.55
N GLU A 71 56.16 3.87 31.58
CA GLU A 71 56.19 5.08 32.47
C GLU A 71 57.40 6.06 32.59
N ALA A 72 57.15 7.36 32.32
CA ALA A 72 57.07 8.43 33.35
C ALA A 72 56.81 9.87 32.81
N TRP A 73 55.76 10.50 33.36
CA TRP A 73 55.59 11.91 33.81
C TRP A 73 55.43 13.14 32.86
N LEU A 74 54.18 13.65 32.89
CA LEU A 74 53.67 15.02 33.16
C LEU A 74 53.80 16.23 32.20
N ALA A 75 52.59 16.71 31.87
CA ALA A 75 52.04 18.08 32.02
C ALA A 75 52.00 19.06 30.83
N GLY A 76 50.76 19.43 30.46
CA GLY A 76 50.42 20.75 29.88
C GLY A 76 49.47 20.70 28.67
N GLY A 77 48.18 21.01 28.85
CA GLY A 77 47.29 21.33 27.72
C GLY A 77 45.80 21.10 27.97
N SER A 78 45.04 22.20 28.06
CA SER A 78 43.62 22.38 28.38
C SER A 78 42.58 21.60 27.52
N LYS A 79 41.47 21.20 28.16
CA LYS A 79 40.22 20.71 27.55
C LYS A 79 39.52 21.80 26.71
N PRO A 80 38.80 21.47 25.60
CA PRO A 80 37.82 22.36 25.01
C PRO A 80 36.46 22.27 25.74
N ALA A 81 35.78 23.41 25.83
CA ALA A 81 34.50 23.60 26.51
C ALA A 81 33.30 23.10 25.67
N SER A 82 32.26 22.61 26.36
CA SER A 82 30.93 22.34 25.78
C SER A 82 30.30 23.64 25.28
N ALA A 83 29.90 23.66 24.01
CA ALA A 83 29.03 24.70 23.46
C ALA A 83 27.57 24.36 23.79
N THR A 84 26.93 25.22 24.59
CA THR A 84 25.48 25.17 24.86
C THR A 84 24.73 25.76 23.66
N LEU A 85 23.82 24.98 23.07
CA LEU A 85 22.90 25.47 22.03
C LEU A 85 21.89 26.44 22.66
N GLN A 86 21.76 27.64 22.09
CA GLN A 86 20.74 28.61 22.49
C GLN A 86 19.37 28.23 21.88
N PRO A 87 18.25 28.39 22.61
CA PRO A 87 16.92 28.17 22.06
C PRO A 87 16.52 29.29 21.09
N VAL A 88 15.86 28.90 20.01
CA VAL A 88 15.31 29.80 18.98
C VAL A 88 14.12 30.58 19.57
N PRO A 89 13.98 31.89 19.32
CA PRO A 89 12.84 32.67 19.83
C PRO A 89 11.52 32.21 19.22
N ALA A 90 10.49 32.11 20.06
CA ALA A 90 9.16 31.55 19.75
C ALA A 90 8.41 32.25 18.59
N GLU A 91 8.84 33.45 18.21
CA GLU A 91 8.25 34.24 17.13
C GLU A 91 8.63 33.70 15.73
N ALA A 92 9.74 32.95 15.61
CA ALA A 92 10.13 32.30 14.35
C ALA A 92 9.34 31.00 14.06
N LEU A 93 8.63 30.45 15.05
CA LEU A 93 7.85 29.22 14.94
C LEU A 93 6.40 29.47 14.49
N GLN A 94 5.87 30.69 14.66
CA GLN A 94 4.48 31.02 14.35
C GLN A 94 4.17 31.17 12.84
N GLY A 95 5.19 31.28 11.98
CA GLY A 95 5.01 31.42 10.53
C GLY A 95 4.94 30.10 9.76
N ILE A 96 5.48 29.01 10.32
CA ILE A 96 5.72 27.77 9.56
C ILE A 96 4.68 26.70 9.90
N GLU A 97 4.21 26.64 11.15
CA GLU A 97 3.13 25.71 11.54
C GLU A 97 1.79 26.01 10.83
N GLY A 98 1.51 27.28 10.55
CA GLY A 98 0.28 27.70 9.84
C GLY A 98 0.25 27.30 8.36
N GLN A 99 1.41 27.24 7.68
CA GLN A 99 1.49 26.87 6.26
C GLN A 99 1.54 25.35 6.03
N VAL A 100 2.11 24.59 6.97
CA VAL A 100 2.18 23.12 6.89
C VAL A 100 0.84 22.46 7.23
N ILE A 101 0.04 23.07 8.12
CA ILE A 101 -1.31 22.58 8.45
C ILE A 101 -2.31 22.76 7.29
N ALA A 102 -2.12 23.75 6.42
CA ALA A 102 -2.97 23.97 5.25
C ALA A 102 -2.68 23.00 4.09
N ALA A 103 -1.43 22.51 3.97
CA ALA A 103 -1.04 21.61 2.90
C ALA A 103 -1.53 20.16 3.13
N GLN A 104 -1.61 19.70 4.39
CA GLN A 104 -2.04 18.34 4.74
C GLN A 104 -3.56 18.14 4.68
N SER A 105 -4.37 19.21 4.67
CA SER A 105 -5.83 19.15 4.54
C SER A 105 -6.33 19.24 3.10
N SER A 106 -5.47 19.03 2.08
CA SER A 106 -5.80 19.24 0.66
C SER A 106 -6.04 17.96 -0.14
N GLN A 107 -5.90 16.77 0.47
CA GLN A 107 -6.12 15.50 -0.22
C GLN A 107 -7.58 15.06 -0.04
N GLY A 108 -8.35 15.21 -1.11
CA GLY A 108 -9.75 14.80 -1.18
C GLY A 108 -10.18 14.56 -2.62
N VAL A 109 -11.30 13.85 -2.79
CA VAL A 109 -11.88 13.60 -4.11
C VAL A 109 -12.69 14.82 -4.52
N THR A 110 -12.34 15.44 -5.64
CA THR A 110 -13.05 16.62 -6.17
C THR A 110 -14.02 16.21 -7.26
N GLY A 111 -15.24 16.73 -7.20
CA GLY A 111 -16.22 16.62 -8.29
C GLY A 111 -17.59 17.17 -7.89
N GLN A 112 -18.60 16.85 -8.70
CA GLN A 112 -19.98 17.22 -8.40
C GLN A 112 -20.63 16.28 -7.38
N VAL A 113 -21.39 16.87 -6.44
CA VAL A 113 -22.30 16.13 -5.55
C VAL A 113 -23.71 16.25 -6.13
N VAL A 114 -24.26 15.16 -6.69
CA VAL A 114 -25.54 15.14 -7.42
C VAL A 114 -26.64 14.60 -6.53
N GLY A 115 -27.76 15.30 -6.43
CA GLY A 115 -28.91 14.96 -5.60
C GLY A 115 -30.20 14.73 -6.38
N ILE A 116 -31.32 15.02 -5.72
CA ILE A 116 -32.66 14.85 -6.27
C ILE A 116 -32.84 15.52 -7.64
N ALA A 117 -33.60 14.86 -8.53
CA ALA A 117 -33.87 15.30 -9.90
C ALA A 117 -32.61 15.54 -10.76
N GLY A 118 -31.46 14.98 -10.38
CA GLY A 118 -30.19 15.17 -11.10
C GLY A 118 -29.61 16.57 -10.92
N LEU A 119 -30.04 17.31 -9.89
CA LEU A 119 -29.50 18.63 -9.56
C LEU A 119 -28.28 18.50 -8.65
N CYS A 120 -27.27 19.33 -8.89
CA CYS A 120 -26.02 19.37 -8.15
C CYS A 120 -26.13 20.25 -6.91
N LEU A 121 -25.46 19.84 -5.83
CA LEU A 121 -25.16 20.70 -4.70
C LEU A 121 -24.26 21.84 -5.19
N ALA A 122 -24.63 23.08 -4.91
CA ALA A 122 -23.88 24.24 -5.32
C ALA A 122 -23.83 25.30 -4.21
N GLY A 123 -22.74 26.07 -4.17
CA GLY A 123 -22.71 27.33 -3.44
C GLY A 123 -23.51 28.38 -4.21
N SER A 124 -24.52 28.99 -3.59
CA SER A 124 -25.29 30.04 -4.26
C SER A 124 -24.39 31.20 -4.70
N LYS A 125 -24.52 31.66 -5.95
CA LYS A 125 -23.73 32.79 -6.50
C LYS A 125 -22.21 32.61 -6.37
N GLY A 126 -21.69 31.39 -6.50
CA GLY A 126 -20.26 31.12 -6.46
C GLY A 126 -19.69 30.73 -5.09
N GLY A 127 -20.47 30.75 -4.00
CA GLY A 127 -20.00 30.22 -2.71
C GLY A 127 -19.00 31.09 -1.93
N GLY A 128 -18.54 32.21 -2.48
CA GLY A 128 -17.36 32.95 -1.98
C GLY A 128 -17.47 33.68 -0.64
N LEU A 129 -18.61 33.65 0.07
CA LEU A 129 -18.81 34.34 1.36
C LEU A 129 -19.27 33.40 2.48
N ASN A 130 -18.91 33.72 3.74
CA ASN A 130 -19.42 33.00 4.91
C ASN A 130 -20.93 33.16 5.05
N GLY A 131 -21.62 32.04 5.30
CA GLY A 131 -23.07 31.97 5.34
C GLY A 131 -23.73 31.91 3.97
N THR A 132 -22.97 31.79 2.87
CA THR A 132 -23.54 31.58 1.54
C THR A 132 -24.37 30.30 1.55
N PRO A 133 -25.66 30.33 1.15
CA PRO A 133 -26.50 29.14 1.18
C PRO A 133 -26.00 28.06 0.21
N ALA A 134 -26.04 26.81 0.65
CA ALA A 134 -25.98 25.66 -0.24
C ALA A 134 -27.35 25.47 -0.91
N ILE A 135 -27.35 25.27 -2.23
CA ILE A 135 -28.56 25.12 -3.04
C ILE A 135 -28.46 23.90 -3.95
N LEU A 136 -29.61 23.46 -4.47
CA LEU A 136 -29.68 22.62 -5.65
C LEU A 136 -29.55 23.49 -6.89
N SER A 137 -28.70 23.09 -7.83
CA SER A 137 -28.55 23.76 -9.11
C SER A 137 -28.46 22.80 -10.29
N THR A 138 -28.85 23.23 -11.48
CA THR A 138 -28.63 22.44 -12.70
C THR A 138 -27.15 22.11 -12.83
N CYS A 139 -26.80 20.84 -13.00
CA CYS A 139 -25.41 20.40 -13.11
C CYS A 139 -24.77 20.96 -14.39
N THR A 140 -23.67 21.70 -14.26
CA THR A 140 -22.93 22.32 -15.37
C THR A 140 -21.56 21.66 -15.63
N GLY A 141 -21.08 20.82 -14.71
CA GLY A 141 -19.93 19.93 -14.89
C GLY A 141 -18.58 20.56 -14.62
N THR A 142 -18.40 21.85 -14.96
CA THR A 142 -17.09 22.53 -14.90
C THR A 142 -17.07 23.82 -14.09
N GLU A 143 -18.20 24.25 -13.52
CA GLU A 143 -18.23 25.47 -12.72
C GLU A 143 -17.71 25.23 -11.30
N ASP A 144 -16.80 26.10 -10.85
CA ASP A 144 -16.18 26.05 -9.52
C ASP A 144 -17.20 26.00 -8.37
N GLN A 145 -18.38 26.60 -8.57
CA GLN A 145 -19.47 26.62 -7.60
C GLN A 145 -20.16 25.26 -7.37
N GLN A 146 -19.79 24.23 -8.14
CA GLN A 146 -20.28 22.84 -8.04
C GLN A 146 -19.16 21.82 -7.82
N GLN A 147 -17.90 22.25 -7.73
CA GLN A 147 -16.76 21.36 -7.52
C GLN A 147 -16.47 21.23 -6.02
N TRP A 148 -16.97 20.16 -5.43
CA TRP A 148 -16.77 19.86 -4.02
C TRP A 148 -15.61 18.89 -3.84
N THR A 149 -14.70 19.23 -2.93
CA THR A 149 -13.62 18.35 -2.47
C THR A 149 -14.03 17.68 -1.16
N LEU A 150 -14.17 16.36 -1.18
CA LEU A 150 -14.42 15.55 0.01
C LEU A 150 -13.08 15.17 0.64
N LEU A 151 -12.74 15.79 1.76
CA LEU A 151 -11.45 15.64 2.43
C LEU A 151 -11.45 14.45 3.41
N ALA A 152 -10.28 13.83 3.60
CA ALA A 152 -10.10 12.72 4.54
C ALA A 152 -10.45 13.08 6.00
N ASN A 153 -10.33 14.36 6.37
CA ASN A 153 -10.71 14.89 7.68
C ASN A 153 -12.23 15.09 7.85
N LYS A 154 -13.05 14.61 6.90
CA LYS A 154 -14.52 14.70 6.87
C LYS A 154 -15.08 16.09 6.55
N GLU A 155 -14.25 17.06 6.19
CA GLU A 155 -14.71 18.34 5.65
C GLU A 155 -15.14 18.16 4.18
N VAL A 156 -16.16 18.90 3.77
CA VAL A 156 -16.65 18.95 2.38
C VAL A 156 -16.46 20.38 1.91
N VAL A 157 -15.53 20.60 0.99
CA VAL A 157 -14.99 21.94 0.68
C VAL A 157 -15.40 22.37 -0.72
N LEU A 158 -15.79 23.64 -0.86
CA LEU A 158 -16.01 24.32 -2.13
C LEU A 158 -15.23 25.63 -2.09
N ASP A 159 -14.32 25.84 -3.04
CA ASP A 159 -13.52 27.07 -3.17
C ASP A 159 -12.89 27.54 -1.83
N GLY A 160 -12.27 26.59 -1.11
CA GLY A 160 -11.62 26.85 0.18
C GLY A 160 -12.57 27.11 1.37
N ARG A 161 -13.88 26.90 1.20
CA ARG A 161 -14.89 27.01 2.26
C ARG A 161 -15.56 25.69 2.56
N CYS A 162 -15.84 25.43 3.82
CA CYS A 162 -16.43 24.20 4.30
C CYS A 162 -17.96 24.29 4.27
N LEU A 163 -18.60 23.24 3.76
CA LEU A 163 -20.01 22.98 3.95
C LEU A 163 -20.27 22.82 5.45
N GLY A 164 -21.19 23.59 6.00
CA GLY A 164 -21.46 23.58 7.43
C GLY A 164 -22.92 23.81 7.78
N VAL A 165 -23.30 23.33 8.95
CA VAL A 165 -24.58 23.64 9.59
C VAL A 165 -24.41 24.92 10.39
N ASN A 166 -25.35 25.86 10.30
CA ASN A 166 -25.28 27.11 11.05
C ASN A 166 -25.12 26.84 12.57
N PRO A 167 -23.98 27.23 13.18
CA PRO A 167 -23.65 26.88 14.57
C PRO A 167 -24.55 27.58 15.61
N LYS A 168 -25.35 28.58 15.20
CA LYS A 168 -26.31 29.27 16.07
C LYS A 168 -27.71 28.64 16.10
N SER A 169 -27.93 27.54 15.38
CA SER A 169 -29.24 26.90 15.31
C SER A 169 -29.38 25.78 16.35
N SER A 170 -30.30 25.95 17.32
CA SER A 170 -30.70 24.91 18.28
C SER A 170 -31.84 24.02 17.76
N ARG A 171 -32.15 24.06 16.46
CA ARG A 171 -33.33 23.38 15.87
C ARG A 171 -32.93 22.07 15.20
N ALA A 172 -33.81 21.06 15.34
CA ALA A 172 -33.73 19.74 14.68
C ALA A 172 -33.79 19.79 13.13
N VAL A 173 -33.91 20.99 12.54
CA VAL A 173 -33.84 21.26 11.11
C VAL A 173 -33.10 22.58 10.91
N SER A 174 -32.00 22.59 10.16
CA SER A 174 -31.16 23.77 9.95
C SER A 174 -30.71 23.89 8.50
N LEU A 175 -30.68 25.12 7.98
CA LEU A 175 -30.10 25.38 6.66
C LEU A 175 -28.59 25.15 6.69
N VAL A 176 -28.08 24.69 5.55
CA VAL A 176 -26.65 24.43 5.34
C VAL A 176 -26.08 25.54 4.45
N GLY A 177 -24.86 25.95 4.76
CA GLY A 177 -24.16 27.01 4.04
C GLY A 177 -22.65 26.80 4.04
N LEU A 178 -21.94 27.73 3.42
CA LEU A 178 -20.49 27.71 3.31
C LEU A 178 -19.87 28.60 4.38
N TYR A 179 -18.85 28.09 5.07
CA TYR A 179 -18.17 28.77 6.15
C TYR A 179 -16.65 28.64 6.03
N THR A 180 -15.91 29.52 6.71
CA THR A 180 -14.47 29.40 6.88
C THR A 180 -14.20 28.11 7.63
N CYS A 181 -13.43 27.21 7.03
CA CYS A 181 -13.10 25.92 7.64
C CYS A 181 -12.43 26.11 9.01
N GLY A 182 -13.17 25.79 10.07
CA GLY A 182 -12.73 25.91 11.45
C GLY A 182 -12.36 24.56 12.08
N LYS A 183 -12.41 23.46 11.31
CA LYS A 183 -12.24 22.08 11.80
C LYS A 183 -13.21 21.75 12.94
N THR A 184 -14.42 22.29 12.87
CA THR A 184 -15.45 22.10 13.89
C THR A 184 -16.38 20.95 13.51
N ALA A 185 -16.99 20.27 14.49
CA ALA A 185 -17.96 19.21 14.21
C ALA A 185 -19.16 19.68 13.34
N SER A 186 -19.47 20.98 13.34
CA SER A 186 -20.50 21.61 12.50
C SER A 186 -20.17 21.62 11.00
N GLU A 187 -18.92 21.36 10.63
CA GLU A 187 -18.40 21.39 9.26
C GLU A 187 -17.98 19.99 8.79
N MET A 188 -18.11 18.99 9.65
CA MET A 188 -17.74 17.61 9.37
C MET A 188 -18.95 16.78 8.97
N TRP A 189 -18.74 15.92 7.96
CA TRP A 189 -19.77 15.11 7.34
C TRP A 189 -19.33 13.66 7.18
N LYS A 190 -20.27 12.74 7.35
CA LYS A 190 -20.07 11.30 7.11
C LYS A 190 -20.96 10.86 5.96
N VAL A 191 -20.36 10.47 4.83
CA VAL A 191 -21.07 9.74 3.78
C VAL A 191 -21.35 8.33 4.29
N GLN A 192 -22.60 7.87 4.16
CA GLN A 192 -23.04 6.56 4.68
C GLN A 192 -23.44 5.62 3.54
N ASP A 193 -23.47 4.31 3.83
CA ASP A 193 -24.06 3.30 2.97
C ASP A 193 -25.51 3.69 2.65
N LYS A 194 -25.89 3.69 1.37
CA LYS A 194 -27.13 4.27 0.79
C LYS A 194 -27.09 5.77 0.47
N HIS A 195 -25.90 6.34 0.24
CA HIS A 195 -25.72 7.67 -0.36
C HIS A 195 -26.29 8.85 0.46
N THR A 196 -26.48 8.68 1.78
CA THR A 196 -26.84 9.80 2.67
C THR A 196 -25.58 10.48 3.21
N ILE A 197 -25.64 11.80 3.44
CA ILE A 197 -24.53 12.58 3.98
C ILE A 197 -24.95 13.10 5.36
N ARG A 198 -24.36 12.57 6.43
CA ARG A 198 -24.75 12.84 7.81
C ARG A 198 -23.83 13.88 8.47
N SER A 199 -24.42 14.91 9.06
CA SER A 199 -23.70 15.92 9.86
C SER A 199 -23.15 15.27 11.12
N VAL A 200 -21.87 15.51 11.42
CA VAL A 200 -21.22 14.98 12.63
C VAL A 200 -21.72 15.70 13.89
N SER A 201 -21.97 17.01 13.85
CA SER A 201 -22.45 17.78 15.00
C SER A 201 -23.86 17.40 15.45
N SER A 202 -24.76 17.14 14.50
CA SER A 202 -26.19 16.95 14.78
C SER A 202 -26.68 15.52 14.60
N GLY A 203 -25.94 14.70 13.86
CA GLY A 203 -26.39 13.37 13.46
C GLY A 203 -27.55 13.37 12.46
N LEU A 204 -27.93 14.53 11.91
CA LEU A 204 -28.98 14.70 10.90
C LEU A 204 -28.40 14.57 9.49
N CYS A 205 -29.24 14.24 8.51
CA CYS A 205 -28.83 14.03 7.12
C CYS A 205 -29.07 15.25 6.24
N LEU A 206 -28.10 15.55 5.38
CA LEU A 206 -28.17 16.57 4.34
C LEU A 206 -29.26 16.20 3.33
N GLY A 207 -30.11 17.17 2.99
CA GLY A 207 -31.11 16.98 1.97
C GLY A 207 -31.70 18.28 1.47
N SER A 208 -32.45 18.18 0.38
CA SER A 208 -33.20 19.31 -0.15
C SER A 208 -34.22 19.82 0.86
N TRP A 209 -34.24 21.14 1.04
CA TRP A 209 -35.15 21.79 1.97
C TRP A 209 -36.60 21.57 1.56
N LYS A 210 -37.40 21.02 2.48
CA LYS A 210 -38.80 20.65 2.24
C LYS A 210 -38.99 19.71 1.04
N ASN A 211 -37.98 18.88 0.74
CA ASN A 211 -38.00 17.91 -0.37
C ASN A 211 -38.25 18.53 -1.75
N LYS A 212 -37.86 19.80 -1.96
CA LYS A 212 -37.99 20.45 -3.27
C LYS A 212 -37.00 19.87 -4.28
N ASP A 213 -37.35 19.83 -5.54
CA ASP A 213 -36.55 19.26 -6.63
C ASP A 213 -36.33 20.27 -7.77
N THR A 214 -36.45 21.56 -7.48
CA THR A 214 -36.28 22.64 -8.45
C THR A 214 -34.95 23.39 -8.26
N ASN A 215 -34.35 23.83 -9.37
CA ASN A 215 -33.16 24.68 -9.39
C ASN A 215 -33.34 25.91 -8.48
N GLY A 216 -32.33 26.22 -7.66
CA GLY A 216 -32.33 27.29 -6.66
C GLY A 216 -32.92 26.89 -5.30
N SER A 217 -33.43 25.66 -5.13
CA SER A 217 -33.92 25.19 -3.83
C SER A 217 -32.79 25.13 -2.79
N LEU A 218 -33.09 25.53 -1.56
CA LEU A 218 -32.13 25.46 -0.45
C LEU A 218 -31.84 24.00 -0.05
N VAL A 219 -30.67 23.78 0.54
CA VAL A 219 -30.28 22.52 1.18
C VAL A 219 -30.18 22.72 2.69
N GLY A 220 -30.53 21.69 3.45
CA GLY A 220 -30.46 21.70 4.91
C GLY A 220 -30.19 20.32 5.50
N VAL A 221 -30.19 20.24 6.82
CA VAL A 221 -30.17 18.97 7.56
C VAL A 221 -31.54 18.69 8.18
N THR A 222 -31.98 17.44 8.13
CA THR A 222 -33.21 16.94 8.76
C THR A 222 -33.02 15.50 9.21
N GLU A 223 -34.00 14.91 9.89
CA GLU A 223 -33.97 13.51 10.30
C GLU A 223 -33.63 12.59 9.11
N CYS A 224 -32.72 11.63 9.34
CA CYS A 224 -32.22 10.75 8.30
C CYS A 224 -33.32 9.81 7.80
N GLN A 225 -33.68 9.96 6.53
CA GLN A 225 -34.66 9.15 5.82
C GLN A 225 -33.95 8.50 4.61
N PRO A 226 -33.30 7.33 4.79
CA PRO A 226 -32.42 6.74 3.77
C PRO A 226 -33.14 6.26 2.49
N SER A 227 -34.47 6.30 2.44
CA SER A 227 -35.27 6.05 1.23
C SER A 227 -35.79 7.33 0.56
N ALA A 228 -35.62 8.49 1.19
CA ALA A 228 -36.10 9.76 0.66
C ALA A 228 -35.16 10.29 -0.43
N LYS A 229 -35.66 10.41 -1.66
CA LYS A 229 -34.89 10.92 -2.81
C LYS A 229 -34.22 12.27 -2.54
N ALA A 230 -34.80 13.10 -1.66
CA ALA A 230 -34.27 14.40 -1.28
C ALA A 230 -32.97 14.35 -0.44
N GLN A 231 -32.61 13.20 0.13
CA GLN A 231 -31.41 13.00 0.96
C GLN A 231 -30.40 12.01 0.36
N ILE A 232 -30.67 11.50 -0.85
CA ILE A 232 -29.80 10.59 -1.57
C ILE A 232 -28.89 11.45 -2.46
N TRP A 233 -27.58 11.28 -2.28
CA TRP A 233 -26.54 12.05 -2.96
C TRP A 233 -25.50 11.13 -3.60
N THR A 234 -25.31 11.27 -4.91
CA THR A 234 -24.12 10.76 -5.59
C THR A 234 -22.98 11.74 -5.32
N VAL A 235 -22.01 11.33 -4.52
CA VAL A 235 -20.82 12.14 -4.22
C VAL A 235 -19.68 11.83 -5.21
N PRO A 236 -18.72 12.75 -5.39
CA PRO A 236 -17.46 12.45 -6.03
C PRO A 236 -16.82 11.27 -5.33
N SER A 237 -16.65 10.20 -6.08
CA SER A 237 -15.95 9.00 -5.70
C SER A 237 -15.03 8.66 -6.86
N TYR A 238 -13.94 7.94 -6.59
CA TYR A 238 -13.36 7.13 -7.65
C TYR A 238 -14.49 6.22 -8.13
N ALA A 239 -14.79 6.21 -9.43
CA ALA A 239 -15.96 5.54 -10.00
C ALA A 239 -16.12 4.15 -9.37
N ALA A 240 -17.12 3.98 -8.48
CA ALA A 240 -17.32 2.83 -7.59
C ALA A 240 -16.09 1.89 -7.52
N ASP A 241 -15.19 2.12 -6.55
CA ASP A 241 -13.97 1.31 -6.39
C ASP A 241 -14.29 -0.17 -6.68
N PRO A 242 -13.58 -0.84 -7.61
CA PRO A 242 -13.91 -2.18 -8.09
C PRO A 242 -14.24 -3.23 -7.02
N SER A 243 -13.77 -3.07 -5.79
CA SER A 243 -14.09 -3.93 -4.65
C SER A 243 -15.32 -3.50 -3.81
N GLY A 244 -15.88 -2.32 -4.05
CA GLY A 244 -16.90 -1.67 -3.24
C GLY A 244 -16.36 -0.99 -1.97
N LEU A 245 -15.05 -1.03 -1.73
CA LEU A 245 -14.37 -0.35 -0.62
C LEU A 245 -13.29 0.59 -1.15
N ALA A 246 -13.40 1.87 -0.81
CA ALA A 246 -12.43 2.88 -1.20
C ALA A 246 -11.06 2.67 -0.55
N MET A 247 -10.01 3.04 -1.28
CA MET A 247 -8.66 3.11 -0.74
C MET A 247 -8.60 4.09 0.43
N PRO A 248 -7.96 3.72 1.55
CA PRO A 248 -7.75 4.66 2.66
C PRO A 248 -6.83 5.81 2.24
N LEU A 249 -7.19 7.03 2.66
CA LEU A 249 -6.46 8.25 2.32
C LEU A 249 -6.00 9.00 3.57
N GLY A 250 -4.73 9.39 3.57
CA GLY A 250 -4.09 10.20 4.58
C GLY A 250 -3.52 9.42 5.77
N ASN A 251 -2.98 10.20 6.70
CA ASN A 251 -2.44 9.69 7.96
C ASN A 251 -3.59 9.21 8.86
N ILE A 252 -3.30 8.19 9.68
CA ILE A 252 -4.18 7.72 10.75
C ILE A 252 -3.46 7.88 12.11
N PRO A 253 -4.15 7.81 13.26
CA PRO A 253 -3.49 7.99 14.55
C PRO A 253 -2.28 7.07 14.72
N GLY A 254 -1.10 7.65 14.93
CA GLY A 254 0.16 6.90 15.08
C GLY A 254 0.85 6.50 13.77
N TRP A 255 0.23 6.70 12.60
CA TRP A 255 0.78 6.28 11.31
C TRP A 255 0.71 7.36 10.21
N ARG A 256 1.81 7.58 9.51
CA ARG A 256 1.93 8.50 8.38
C ARG A 256 1.90 7.71 7.06
N GLN A 257 0.96 8.04 6.17
CA GLN A 257 0.88 7.38 4.86
C GLN A 257 2.07 7.81 4.00
N VAL A 258 2.75 6.86 3.38
CA VAL A 258 3.96 7.09 2.56
C VAL A 258 3.83 6.56 1.14
N PHE A 259 2.91 5.62 0.90
CA PHE A 259 2.60 5.13 -0.43
C PHE A 259 1.11 4.80 -0.54
N MET A 260 0.56 5.02 -1.74
CA MET A 260 -0.80 4.59 -2.09
C MET A 260 -0.92 4.44 -3.60
N ASP A 261 -1.74 3.51 -4.05
CA ASP A 261 -2.16 3.42 -5.43
C ASP A 261 -3.58 2.84 -5.55
N ASN A 262 -4.46 3.58 -6.23
CA ASN A 262 -5.83 3.15 -6.59
C ASN A 262 -5.92 2.78 -8.08
N PHE A 263 -4.77 2.62 -8.75
CA PHE A 263 -4.68 2.09 -10.11
C PHE A 263 -5.51 2.85 -11.16
N ASN A 264 -5.55 4.18 -11.02
CA ASN A 264 -6.29 5.07 -11.92
C ASN A 264 -5.62 5.25 -13.30
N GLU A 265 -4.34 4.93 -13.42
CA GLU A 265 -3.60 5.02 -14.68
C GLU A 265 -3.78 3.73 -15.48
N ASN A 266 -4.39 3.81 -16.67
CA ASN A 266 -4.54 2.65 -17.53
C ASN A 266 -3.18 2.23 -18.12
N VAL A 267 -2.78 0.99 -17.88
CA VAL A 267 -1.56 0.36 -18.40
C VAL A 267 -1.94 -0.92 -19.13
N PRO A 268 -1.92 -0.94 -20.48
CA PRO A 268 -2.19 -2.18 -21.23
C PRO A 268 -1.06 -3.19 -21.06
N LEU A 269 -1.34 -4.46 -21.37
CA LEU A 269 -0.31 -5.50 -21.47
C LEU A 269 0.84 -5.04 -22.36
N GLY A 270 2.06 -5.42 -21.99
CA GLY A 270 3.31 -5.04 -22.65
C GLY A 270 3.88 -3.69 -22.22
N LYS A 271 3.19 -2.95 -21.34
CA LYS A 271 3.63 -1.62 -20.88
C LYS A 271 4.02 -1.56 -19.40
N PHE A 272 3.59 -2.51 -18.59
CA PHE A 272 4.03 -2.62 -17.20
C PHE A 272 5.45 -3.24 -17.11
N PRO A 273 6.31 -2.80 -16.18
CA PRO A 273 6.15 -1.65 -15.28
C PRO A 273 6.58 -0.32 -15.91
N ALA A 274 7.12 -0.31 -17.13
CA ALA A 274 7.74 0.86 -17.74
C ALA A 274 6.85 2.13 -17.73
N ALA A 275 5.56 1.98 -18.04
CA ALA A 275 4.59 3.08 -18.06
C ALA A 275 4.42 3.76 -16.70
N VAL A 276 4.48 2.99 -15.60
CA VAL A 276 4.28 3.45 -14.22
C VAL A 276 5.55 3.31 -13.37
N SER A 277 6.71 3.38 -14.04
CA SER A 277 8.02 3.07 -13.44
C SER A 277 8.44 3.99 -12.30
N SER A 278 7.77 5.14 -12.15
CA SER A 278 7.93 6.04 -11.01
C SER A 278 7.36 5.48 -9.71
N LYS A 279 6.33 4.62 -9.79
CA LYS A 279 5.62 4.05 -8.63
C LYS A 279 5.76 2.54 -8.51
N TRP A 280 6.06 1.85 -9.60
CA TRP A 280 6.08 0.40 -9.64
C TRP A 280 7.35 -0.15 -10.33
N GLY A 281 7.76 -1.32 -9.88
CA GLY A 281 8.62 -2.23 -10.64
C GLY A 281 8.02 -3.63 -10.63
N ASP A 282 8.73 -4.54 -11.26
CA ASP A 282 8.44 -5.98 -11.24
C ASP A 282 9.76 -6.73 -11.39
N TYR A 283 9.71 -8.05 -11.21
CA TYR A 283 10.77 -8.95 -11.65
C TYR A 283 10.89 -8.92 -13.17
N LEU A 284 12.00 -9.41 -13.72
CA LEU A 284 12.24 -9.30 -15.16
C LEU A 284 11.56 -10.44 -15.92
N ASP A 285 11.09 -10.16 -17.13
CA ASP A 285 10.63 -11.20 -18.06
C ASP A 285 11.70 -12.29 -18.21
N GLY A 286 11.27 -13.55 -18.19
CA GLY A 286 12.13 -14.73 -18.33
C GLY A 286 12.77 -15.22 -17.04
N TRP A 287 12.56 -14.56 -15.89
CA TRP A 287 13.06 -15.06 -14.61
C TRP A 287 12.26 -16.27 -14.13
N PRO A 288 12.90 -17.38 -13.70
CA PRO A 288 12.17 -18.50 -13.13
C PRO A 288 11.56 -18.11 -11.79
N ASP A 289 10.37 -18.64 -11.50
CA ASP A 289 9.77 -18.52 -10.18
C ASP A 289 10.40 -19.51 -9.18
N THR A 290 9.95 -19.45 -7.92
CA THR A 290 10.52 -20.25 -6.83
C THR A 290 10.56 -21.74 -7.15
N THR A 291 9.53 -22.26 -7.83
CA THR A 291 9.42 -23.68 -8.13
C THR A 291 10.13 -24.08 -9.43
N HIS A 292 10.53 -23.10 -10.23
CA HIS A 292 11.03 -23.25 -11.60
C HIS A 292 10.02 -23.87 -12.57
N HIS A 293 8.75 -24.01 -12.16
CA HIS A 293 7.67 -24.36 -13.08
C HIS A 293 7.08 -23.12 -13.75
N GLY A 294 7.11 -21.97 -13.08
CA GLY A 294 6.67 -20.70 -13.63
C GLY A 294 7.82 -19.82 -14.10
N THR A 295 7.46 -18.84 -14.91
CA THR A 295 8.36 -17.77 -15.37
C THR A 295 7.68 -16.43 -15.13
N TYR A 296 8.37 -15.52 -14.44
CA TYR A 296 7.96 -14.13 -14.34
C TYR A 296 7.96 -13.51 -15.73
N GLU A 297 6.79 -13.06 -16.17
CA GLU A 297 6.55 -12.46 -17.48
C GLU A 297 5.62 -11.25 -17.32
N PRO A 298 5.98 -10.24 -16.48
CA PRO A 298 5.07 -9.16 -16.16
C PRO A 298 4.59 -8.35 -17.36
N THR A 299 5.36 -8.28 -18.45
CA THR A 299 4.88 -7.64 -19.68
C THR A 299 3.71 -8.39 -20.32
N ARG A 300 3.49 -9.66 -19.96
CA ARG A 300 2.43 -10.54 -20.48
C ARG A 300 1.36 -10.86 -19.43
N VAL A 301 1.64 -10.61 -18.15
CA VAL A 301 0.76 -10.93 -17.02
C VAL A 301 0.08 -9.68 -16.46
N VAL A 302 0.78 -8.55 -16.37
CA VAL A 302 0.31 -7.38 -15.62
C VAL A 302 -0.33 -6.34 -16.53
N SER A 303 -1.56 -5.97 -16.19
CA SER A 303 -2.23 -4.79 -16.75
C SER A 303 -2.94 -4.00 -15.66
N ILE A 304 -3.15 -2.71 -15.92
CA ILE A 304 -3.90 -1.81 -15.06
C ILE A 304 -5.04 -1.22 -15.88
N HIS A 305 -6.27 -1.40 -15.44
CA HIS A 305 -7.43 -0.79 -16.08
C HIS A 305 -8.64 -0.81 -15.15
N ASN A 306 -9.57 0.13 -15.36
CA ASN A 306 -10.81 0.22 -14.59
C ASN A 306 -10.56 0.32 -13.07
N GLY A 307 -9.55 1.09 -12.64
CA GLY A 307 -9.26 1.31 -11.23
C GLY A 307 -8.67 0.10 -10.49
N ARG A 308 -8.07 -0.86 -11.22
CA ARG A 308 -7.42 -2.02 -10.59
C ARG A 308 -6.21 -2.50 -11.38
N MET A 309 -5.25 -3.08 -10.68
CA MET A 309 -4.22 -3.93 -11.27
C MET A 309 -4.77 -5.36 -11.42
N ASN A 310 -4.42 -6.02 -12.52
CA ASN A 310 -4.80 -7.39 -12.82
C ASN A 310 -3.55 -8.19 -13.21
N LEU A 311 -3.30 -9.28 -12.47
CA LEU A 311 -2.30 -10.30 -12.81
C LEU A 311 -3.05 -11.46 -13.46
N PHE A 312 -2.89 -11.61 -14.77
CA PHE A 312 -3.50 -12.71 -15.52
C PHE A 312 -2.53 -13.89 -15.62
N LEU A 313 -2.67 -14.84 -14.72
CA LEU A 313 -1.90 -16.08 -14.68
C LEU A 313 -2.43 -17.02 -15.76
N HIS A 314 -1.55 -17.49 -16.65
CA HIS A 314 -1.93 -18.34 -17.77
C HIS A 314 -0.70 -19.02 -18.39
N THR A 315 -0.94 -19.97 -19.29
CA THR A 315 0.12 -20.66 -20.02
C THR A 315 0.13 -20.23 -21.49
N VAL A 316 1.32 -19.94 -22.02
CA VAL A 316 1.52 -19.78 -23.47
C VAL A 316 2.78 -20.53 -23.88
N ASP A 317 2.69 -21.37 -24.91
CA ASP A 317 3.80 -22.17 -25.44
C ASP A 317 4.51 -23.00 -24.35
N GLY A 318 3.75 -23.53 -23.39
CA GLY A 318 4.25 -24.32 -22.26
C GLY A 318 4.92 -23.51 -21.14
N ILE A 319 4.92 -22.18 -21.22
CA ILE A 319 5.44 -21.29 -20.17
C ILE A 319 4.28 -20.86 -19.28
N HIS A 320 4.33 -21.22 -18.00
CA HIS A 320 3.36 -20.80 -16.99
C HIS A 320 3.72 -19.41 -16.47
N MET A 321 2.96 -18.39 -16.86
CA MET A 321 3.32 -16.98 -16.70
C MET A 321 2.84 -16.44 -15.37
N VAL A 322 3.76 -15.81 -14.65
CA VAL A 322 3.56 -15.27 -13.31
C VAL A 322 4.12 -13.84 -13.19
N ALA A 323 3.91 -13.15 -12.08
CA ALA A 323 4.39 -11.78 -11.87
C ALA A 323 4.67 -11.48 -10.40
N ALA A 324 5.55 -10.52 -10.15
CA ALA A 324 5.89 -10.06 -8.80
C ALA A 324 6.00 -8.51 -8.75
N PRO A 325 4.88 -7.78 -8.93
CA PRO A 325 4.90 -6.33 -8.84
C PRO A 325 5.35 -5.86 -7.45
N TYR A 326 6.20 -4.84 -7.38
CA TYR A 326 6.58 -4.20 -6.13
C TYR A 326 6.44 -2.67 -6.22
N PRO A 327 5.91 -2.01 -5.18
CA PRO A 327 5.82 -0.56 -5.14
C PRO A 327 7.19 0.07 -4.86
N ARG A 328 7.46 1.21 -5.50
CA ARG A 328 8.60 2.08 -5.21
C ARG A 328 8.20 3.07 -4.14
N ILE A 329 8.42 2.72 -2.88
CA ILE A 329 8.01 3.53 -1.74
C ILE A 329 8.96 4.75 -1.58
N PRO A 330 8.46 5.99 -1.68
CA PRO A 330 9.31 7.17 -1.55
C PRO A 330 9.98 7.29 -0.18
N GLY A 331 11.28 7.57 -0.18
CA GLY A 331 12.05 7.78 1.04
C GLY A 331 12.35 6.51 1.84
N ALA A 332 12.18 5.34 1.23
CA ALA A 332 12.59 4.08 1.83
C ALA A 332 14.12 4.04 2.03
N PRO A 333 14.61 3.69 3.23
CA PRO A 333 16.04 3.70 3.55
C PRO A 333 16.81 2.48 3.04
N GLY A 334 16.12 1.38 2.73
CA GLY A 334 16.72 0.14 2.26
C GLY A 334 17.30 0.24 0.84
N ALA A 335 18.30 -0.59 0.55
CA ALA A 335 19.04 -0.56 -0.71
C ALA A 335 18.15 -0.92 -1.92
N ASP A 336 17.15 -1.77 -1.71
CA ASP A 336 16.19 -2.21 -2.73
C ASP A 336 14.82 -1.52 -2.57
N GLY A 337 14.79 -0.44 -1.78
CA GLY A 337 13.60 0.37 -1.54
C GLY A 337 12.74 -0.16 -0.37
N GLY A 338 13.34 -0.95 0.52
CA GLY A 338 12.68 -1.47 1.71
C GLY A 338 12.52 -0.45 2.84
N LEU A 339 11.43 -0.59 3.61
CA LEU A 339 11.22 0.14 4.86
C LEU A 339 11.69 -0.70 6.04
N LEU A 340 12.15 -0.03 7.11
CA LEU A 340 12.24 -0.65 8.42
C LEU A 340 10.93 -0.35 9.16
N TYR A 341 10.11 -1.38 9.34
CA TYR A 341 8.76 -1.29 9.90
C TYR A 341 7.76 -0.59 8.97
N GLY A 342 6.48 -0.82 9.22
CA GLY A 342 5.40 -0.21 8.46
C GLY A 342 4.07 -0.92 8.65
N MET A 343 3.01 -0.28 8.18
CA MET A 343 1.72 -0.91 7.97
C MET A 343 1.48 -1.00 6.46
N TYR A 344 1.18 -2.19 5.97
CA TYR A 344 0.99 -2.48 4.54
C TYR A 344 -0.41 -3.03 4.37
N GLU A 345 -1.21 -2.38 3.51
CA GLU A 345 -2.56 -2.82 3.21
C GLU A 345 -2.75 -3.03 1.73
N VAL A 346 -3.48 -4.09 1.40
CA VAL A 346 -3.85 -4.44 0.04
C VAL A 346 -5.28 -4.97 -0.01
N ARG A 347 -6.04 -4.48 -0.99
CA ARG A 347 -7.41 -4.91 -1.29
C ARG A 347 -7.41 -5.76 -2.53
N PHE A 348 -7.77 -7.03 -2.40
CA PHE A 348 -7.59 -8.00 -3.49
C PHE A 348 -8.70 -9.06 -3.55
N THR A 349 -8.78 -9.72 -4.68
CA THR A 349 -9.51 -10.98 -4.90
C THR A 349 -8.77 -11.80 -5.95
N ALA A 350 -8.92 -13.12 -5.93
CA ALA A 350 -8.41 -13.97 -7.00
C ALA A 350 -9.43 -15.03 -7.43
N GLN A 351 -9.41 -15.33 -8.72
CA GLN A 351 -10.04 -16.55 -9.22
C GLN A 351 -9.34 -17.77 -8.61
N GLN A 352 -10.11 -18.66 -8.01
CA GLN A 352 -9.57 -19.91 -7.48
C GLN A 352 -9.12 -20.82 -8.62
N VAL A 353 -7.88 -21.26 -8.56
CA VAL A 353 -7.28 -22.16 -9.54
C VAL A 353 -6.21 -23.01 -8.87
N LYS A 354 -6.07 -24.26 -9.33
CA LYS A 354 -4.96 -25.14 -8.93
C LYS A 354 -3.69 -24.76 -9.69
N GLY A 355 -2.55 -24.84 -9.01
CA GLY A 355 -1.23 -24.66 -9.64
C GLY A 355 -0.57 -23.31 -9.37
N TYR A 356 -1.32 -22.33 -8.86
CA TYR A 356 -0.79 -21.00 -8.55
C TYR A 356 -1.02 -20.64 -7.07
N LYS A 357 -0.17 -19.78 -6.51
CA LYS A 357 -0.23 -19.26 -5.14
C LYS A 357 0.04 -17.75 -5.10
N THR A 358 -0.35 -17.09 -4.01
CA THR A 358 0.30 -15.85 -3.59
C THR A 358 1.34 -16.17 -2.53
N ALA A 359 2.44 -15.43 -2.54
CA ALA A 359 3.43 -15.31 -1.47
C ALA A 359 3.74 -13.80 -1.36
N TRP A 360 2.77 -13.00 -0.91
CA TRP A 360 2.95 -11.54 -0.89
C TRP A 360 3.72 -11.16 0.36
N LEU A 361 4.93 -10.65 0.15
CA LEU A 361 5.98 -10.79 1.13
C LEU A 361 6.70 -9.48 1.38
N LEU A 362 7.14 -9.29 2.61
CA LEU A 362 8.23 -8.38 2.95
C LEU A 362 9.50 -9.23 2.96
N TRP A 363 10.41 -8.95 2.03
CA TRP A 363 11.71 -9.61 1.92
C TRP A 363 12.84 -8.68 2.38
N PRO A 364 13.82 -9.15 3.14
CA PRO A 364 14.92 -8.30 3.59
C PRO A 364 15.78 -7.85 2.40
N ASP A 365 16.05 -6.54 2.32
CA ASP A 365 16.96 -5.93 1.33
C ASP A 365 18.41 -6.44 1.44
N SER A 366 18.72 -7.22 2.48
CA SER A 366 20.01 -7.90 2.60
C SER A 366 20.10 -9.17 1.76
N GLU A 367 19.00 -9.62 1.17
CA GLU A 367 18.89 -10.86 0.40
C GLU A 367 19.27 -12.09 1.24
N ASN A 368 18.99 -12.04 2.53
CA ASN A 368 19.36 -13.08 3.48
C ASN A 368 18.14 -13.47 4.32
N GLN A 369 17.62 -14.67 4.08
CA GLN A 369 16.51 -15.29 4.83
C GLN A 369 16.68 -15.26 6.36
N ARG A 370 17.92 -15.21 6.87
CA ARG A 370 18.18 -15.11 8.32
C ARG A 370 17.78 -13.78 8.93
N ASP A 371 17.49 -12.78 8.10
CA ASP A 371 16.96 -11.50 8.52
C ASP A 371 15.42 -11.53 8.63
N GLY A 372 14.81 -12.68 8.35
CA GLY A 372 13.39 -12.99 8.47
C GLY A 372 12.60 -12.69 7.19
N GLU A 373 11.33 -13.10 7.16
CA GLU A 373 10.39 -12.90 6.05
C GLU A 373 8.97 -12.79 6.63
N ILE A 374 8.12 -11.93 6.03
CA ILE A 374 6.75 -11.72 6.50
C ILE A 374 5.80 -11.85 5.31
N ASP A 375 4.97 -12.89 5.31
CA ASP A 375 4.12 -13.25 4.17
C ASP A 375 2.65 -13.10 4.51
N PHE A 376 1.98 -12.17 3.83
CA PHE A 376 0.55 -12.03 3.93
C PHE A 376 -0.04 -11.16 2.80
N PRO A 377 -1.05 -11.65 2.07
CA PRO A 377 -1.63 -13.00 2.07
C PRO A 377 -0.73 -14.05 1.37
N GLU A 378 -0.61 -15.24 1.97
CA GLU A 378 0.04 -16.40 1.35
C GLU A 378 -0.91 -17.60 1.20
N GLY A 379 -0.71 -18.38 0.15
CA GLY A 379 -1.31 -19.71 -0.02
C GLY A 379 -1.74 -20.02 -1.47
N ASP A 380 -1.97 -21.31 -1.73
CA ASP A 380 -2.56 -21.77 -2.99
C ASP A 380 -3.88 -21.03 -3.28
N LEU A 381 -4.07 -20.57 -4.51
CA LEU A 381 -5.30 -19.84 -4.89
C LEU A 381 -6.58 -20.67 -4.77
N GLN A 382 -6.47 -22.01 -4.74
CA GLN A 382 -7.60 -22.92 -4.51
C GLN A 382 -7.91 -23.18 -3.03
N LYS A 383 -7.05 -22.72 -2.11
CA LYS A 383 -7.14 -22.96 -0.66
C LYS A 383 -7.48 -21.67 0.08
N ASN A 384 -7.35 -21.73 1.41
CA ASN A 384 -7.55 -20.59 2.30
C ASN A 384 -6.31 -19.69 2.31
N ILE A 385 -6.54 -18.43 2.69
CA ILE A 385 -5.51 -17.42 2.92
C ILE A 385 -4.83 -17.73 4.26
N LEU A 386 -3.49 -17.70 4.26
CA LEU A 386 -2.61 -17.87 5.40
C LEU A 386 -1.73 -16.62 5.58
N ALA A 387 -1.14 -16.49 6.76
CA ALA A 387 -0.08 -15.54 7.05
C ALA A 387 1.09 -16.24 7.75
N PHE A 388 2.31 -15.83 7.43
CA PHE A 388 3.53 -16.40 7.99
C PHE A 388 4.50 -15.31 8.45
N LEU A 389 5.18 -15.59 9.55
CA LEU A 389 6.38 -14.88 9.96
C LEU A 389 7.51 -15.90 10.02
N HIS A 390 8.41 -15.89 9.05
CA HIS A 390 9.64 -16.69 9.11
C HIS A 390 10.64 -15.98 10.01
N HIS A 391 11.13 -16.71 11.00
CA HIS A 391 11.91 -16.11 12.08
C HIS A 391 13.26 -15.58 11.57
N GLY A 392 13.61 -14.35 11.95
CA GLY A 392 14.93 -13.77 11.68
C GLY A 392 16.02 -14.39 12.55
N ASN A 393 16.39 -15.66 12.30
CA ASN A 393 17.43 -16.38 13.05
C ASN A 393 18.15 -17.45 12.20
N SER A 394 18.89 -18.36 12.83
CA SER A 394 19.73 -19.36 12.14
C SER A 394 18.97 -20.53 11.53
N ASP A 395 17.74 -20.83 11.96
CA ASP A 395 16.94 -21.94 11.43
C ASP A 395 15.78 -21.40 10.57
N PRO A 396 15.90 -21.47 9.22
CA PRO A 396 14.88 -20.96 8.31
C PRO A 396 13.58 -21.78 8.34
N LYS A 397 13.52 -22.90 9.08
CA LYS A 397 12.30 -23.72 9.21
C LYS A 397 11.36 -23.22 10.30
N LEU A 398 11.82 -22.32 11.17
CA LEU A 398 11.00 -21.81 12.26
C LEU A 398 10.15 -20.64 11.77
N GLN A 399 8.85 -20.77 11.96
CA GLN A 399 7.88 -19.75 11.57
C GLN A 399 6.69 -19.75 12.52
N ASP A 400 6.09 -18.57 12.66
CA ASP A 400 4.73 -18.47 13.17
C ASP A 400 3.77 -18.56 11.97
N SER A 401 2.67 -19.30 12.13
CA SER A 401 1.69 -19.50 11.06
C SER A 401 0.28 -19.22 11.55
N PHE A 402 -0.50 -18.51 10.73
CA PHE A 402 -1.85 -18.09 11.07
C PHE A 402 -2.79 -18.41 9.90
N ALA A 403 -3.70 -19.35 10.12
CA ALA A 403 -4.67 -19.76 9.12
C ALA A 403 -5.97 -18.98 9.24
N THR A 404 -6.59 -18.70 8.10
CA THR A 404 -7.95 -18.14 8.04
C THR A 404 -8.93 -19.16 7.46
N PRO A 405 -10.25 -19.01 7.71
CA PRO A 405 -11.27 -19.81 7.04
C PRO A 405 -11.65 -19.24 5.65
N TYR A 406 -10.97 -18.19 5.18
CA TYR A 406 -11.37 -17.42 4.01
C TYR A 406 -10.55 -17.80 2.78
N THR A 407 -11.24 -17.94 1.65
CA THR A 407 -10.63 -18.18 0.34
C THR A 407 -10.41 -16.89 -0.43
N TYR A 408 -9.61 -16.91 -1.49
CA TYR A 408 -9.38 -15.77 -2.38
C TYR A 408 -10.59 -15.31 -3.24
N ALA A 409 -11.66 -16.11 -3.29
CA ALA A 409 -12.79 -15.88 -4.21
C ALA A 409 -13.59 -14.59 -3.95
N ASN A 410 -13.53 -14.08 -2.72
CA ASN A 410 -14.15 -12.80 -2.36
C ASN A 410 -13.10 -11.70 -2.31
N TRP A 411 -13.59 -10.48 -2.37
CA TRP A 411 -12.75 -9.33 -2.10
C TRP A 411 -12.36 -9.31 -0.61
N HIS A 412 -11.06 -9.41 -0.29
CA HIS A 412 -10.47 -9.20 1.05
C HIS A 412 -9.51 -7.99 1.19
N THR A 413 -9.44 -7.39 2.38
CA THR A 413 -8.38 -6.45 2.76
C THR A 413 -7.40 -7.14 3.69
N ALA A 414 -6.17 -7.37 3.23
CA ALA A 414 -5.07 -7.86 4.07
C ALA A 414 -4.25 -6.68 4.57
N THR A 415 -4.02 -6.64 5.89
CA THR A 415 -3.20 -5.65 6.58
C THR A 415 -2.09 -6.35 7.35
N THR A 416 -0.83 -5.98 7.07
CA THR A 416 0.36 -6.37 7.85
C THR A 416 0.84 -5.16 8.63
N ILE A 417 0.83 -5.22 9.95
CA ILE A 417 1.43 -4.21 10.83
C ILE A 417 2.73 -4.79 11.36
N TRP A 418 3.86 -4.20 10.97
CA TRP A 418 5.19 -4.59 11.42
C TRP A 418 5.85 -3.43 12.15
N THR A 419 6.24 -3.67 13.40
CA THR A 419 6.94 -2.73 14.27
C THR A 419 8.10 -3.43 14.97
N ALA A 420 8.89 -2.68 15.76
CA ALA A 420 9.94 -3.27 16.59
C ALA A 420 9.40 -4.19 17.71
N ASP A 421 8.10 -4.08 18.03
CA ASP A 421 7.48 -4.78 19.15
C ASP A 421 6.56 -5.93 18.71
N ALA A 422 6.02 -5.87 17.50
CA ALA A 422 5.08 -6.87 17.00
C ALA A 422 5.01 -6.95 15.46
N VAL A 423 4.66 -8.14 14.97
CA VAL A 423 4.07 -8.36 13.65
C VAL A 423 2.62 -8.80 13.84
N ILE A 424 1.67 -8.07 13.29
CA ILE A 424 0.23 -8.32 13.42
C ILE A 424 -0.36 -8.45 12.02
N PHE A 425 -1.14 -9.51 11.81
CA PHE A 425 -1.86 -9.77 10.58
C PHE A 425 -3.35 -9.53 10.79
N MET A 426 -4.00 -8.81 9.88
CA MET A 426 -5.43 -8.59 9.90
C MET A 426 -6.06 -8.87 8.54
N LEU A 427 -7.18 -9.59 8.54
CA LEU A 427 -8.01 -9.78 7.34
C LEU A 427 -9.38 -9.14 7.57
N ASP A 428 -9.80 -8.27 6.66
CA ASP A 428 -11.08 -7.55 6.70
C ASP A 428 -11.32 -6.81 8.02
N GLY A 429 -10.27 -6.17 8.55
CA GLY A 429 -10.31 -5.41 9.80
C GLY A 429 -10.32 -6.26 11.08
N LYS A 430 -10.12 -7.58 10.98
CA LYS A 430 -10.01 -8.49 12.13
C LYS A 430 -8.60 -9.02 12.25
N VAL A 431 -8.03 -8.99 13.45
CA VAL A 431 -6.74 -9.64 13.75
C VAL A 431 -6.89 -11.15 13.55
N ILE A 432 -6.00 -11.74 12.75
CA ILE A 432 -5.93 -13.19 12.52
C ILE A 432 -4.70 -13.82 13.19
N GLY A 433 -3.69 -13.02 13.51
CA GLY A 433 -2.44 -13.48 14.12
C GLY A 433 -1.60 -12.32 14.62
N GLU A 434 -0.80 -12.58 15.65
CA GLU A 434 0.14 -11.63 16.24
C GLU A 434 1.35 -12.37 16.80
N SER A 435 2.53 -11.86 16.49
CA SER A 435 3.81 -12.31 17.05
C SER A 435 4.48 -11.14 17.75
N THR A 436 4.82 -11.31 19.04
CA THR A 436 5.39 -10.25 19.91
C THR A 436 6.77 -10.60 20.47
N ASP A 437 7.32 -11.77 20.11
CA ASP A 437 8.68 -12.14 20.51
C ASP A 437 9.71 -11.35 19.68
N LYS A 438 10.33 -10.37 20.34
CA LYS A 438 11.33 -9.48 19.74
C LYS A 438 12.56 -10.22 19.21
N ALA A 439 12.81 -11.46 19.64
CA ALA A 439 13.95 -12.25 19.15
C ALA A 439 13.73 -12.78 17.72
N ILE A 440 12.47 -12.92 17.27
CA ILE A 440 12.14 -13.46 15.93
C ILE A 440 11.69 -12.38 14.95
N ILE A 441 11.30 -11.19 15.44
CA ILE A 441 10.81 -10.09 14.62
C ILE A 441 11.95 -9.51 13.76
N PRO A 442 11.75 -9.39 12.43
CA PRO A 442 12.71 -8.75 11.53
C PRO A 442 13.00 -7.31 11.96
N HIS A 443 14.28 -6.94 11.94
CA HIS A 443 14.77 -5.63 12.40
C HIS A 443 15.69 -4.95 11.38
N LYS A 444 15.66 -5.42 10.13
CA LYS A 444 16.35 -4.81 8.99
C LYS A 444 15.32 -4.34 7.95
N PRO A 445 15.67 -3.39 7.06
CA PRO A 445 14.76 -2.95 6.01
C PRO A 445 14.31 -4.10 5.12
N MET A 446 13.02 -4.10 4.77
CA MET A 446 12.40 -5.09 3.89
C MET A 446 11.57 -4.41 2.80
N HIS A 447 11.68 -4.90 1.57
CA HIS A 447 10.88 -4.44 0.44
C HIS A 447 9.66 -5.33 0.26
N TRP A 448 8.55 -4.70 -0.15
CA TRP A 448 7.27 -5.39 -0.30
C TRP A 448 7.08 -5.86 -1.74
N VAL A 449 6.78 -7.14 -1.93
CA VAL A 449 6.61 -7.77 -3.24
C VAL A 449 5.28 -8.52 -3.29
N LEU A 450 4.48 -8.25 -4.31
CA LEU A 450 3.21 -8.95 -4.55
C LEU A 450 3.45 -10.21 -5.39
N GLN A 451 4.37 -11.06 -4.93
CA GLN A 451 4.80 -12.26 -5.65
C GLN A 451 3.64 -13.25 -5.79
N THR A 452 3.25 -13.46 -7.03
CA THR A 452 2.15 -14.35 -7.40
C THR A 452 2.69 -15.35 -8.40
N GLU A 453 2.86 -16.59 -7.98
CA GLU A 453 3.70 -17.57 -8.67
C GLU A 453 3.04 -18.96 -8.75
N THR A 454 3.75 -19.94 -9.33
CA THR A 454 3.29 -21.32 -9.29
C THR A 454 3.43 -21.89 -7.87
N ARG A 455 2.46 -22.72 -7.47
CA ARG A 455 2.39 -23.23 -6.10
C ARG A 455 3.51 -24.20 -5.78
N THR A 456 3.91 -24.22 -4.52
CA THR A 456 4.83 -25.23 -3.99
C THR A 456 4.12 -26.59 -3.92
N GLY A 457 4.79 -27.63 -4.41
CA GLY A 457 4.28 -29.01 -4.36
C GLY A 457 3.21 -29.36 -5.42
N GLY A 458 3.13 -30.66 -5.75
CA GLY A 458 2.12 -31.19 -6.65
C GLY A 458 2.25 -30.84 -8.14
N GLY A 459 3.46 -30.48 -8.59
CA GLY A 459 3.83 -30.29 -10.00
C GLY A 459 3.42 -28.95 -10.63
N PRO A 460 3.75 -28.73 -11.91
CA PRO A 460 3.38 -27.52 -12.64
C PRO A 460 1.85 -27.36 -12.75
N PRO A 461 1.33 -26.13 -12.96
CA PRO A 461 -0.05 -25.92 -13.37
C PRO A 461 -0.42 -26.72 -14.62
N SER A 462 -1.70 -26.98 -14.83
CA SER A 462 -2.16 -27.43 -16.15
C SER A 462 -2.02 -26.29 -17.16
N ASP A 463 -1.71 -26.60 -18.41
CA ASP A 463 -1.67 -25.59 -19.50
C ASP A 463 -2.99 -24.83 -19.66
N THR A 464 -4.11 -25.42 -19.27
CA THR A 464 -5.44 -24.78 -19.32
C THR A 464 -5.78 -23.97 -18.07
N ALA A 465 -4.97 -24.06 -17.01
CA ALA A 465 -5.18 -23.32 -15.77
C ALA A 465 -4.94 -21.83 -15.99
N THR A 466 -5.96 -21.02 -15.67
CA THR A 466 -5.88 -19.57 -15.72
C THR A 466 -6.51 -18.95 -14.49
N ALA A 467 -5.99 -17.81 -14.05
CA ALA A 467 -6.60 -17.01 -13.00
C ALA A 467 -6.34 -15.52 -13.20
N ASN A 468 -7.30 -14.72 -12.78
CA ASN A 468 -7.09 -13.30 -12.56
C ASN A 468 -6.94 -13.05 -11.07
N VAL A 469 -5.79 -12.52 -10.66
CA VAL A 469 -5.57 -11.91 -9.35
C VAL A 469 -5.74 -10.41 -9.50
N LYS A 470 -6.74 -9.85 -8.85
CA LYS A 470 -7.14 -8.44 -8.98
C LYS A 470 -6.83 -7.69 -7.72
N ILE A 471 -6.20 -6.54 -7.86
CA ILE A 471 -5.83 -5.65 -6.77
C ILE A 471 -6.51 -4.31 -7.02
N ASP A 472 -7.41 -3.94 -6.10
CA ASP A 472 -8.19 -2.71 -6.17
C ASP A 472 -7.35 -1.50 -5.74
N TRP A 473 -6.62 -1.66 -4.64
CA TRP A 473 -5.72 -0.66 -4.14
C TRP A 473 -4.68 -1.23 -3.19
N VAL A 474 -3.61 -0.46 -3.01
CA VAL A 474 -2.57 -0.69 -1.99
C VAL A 474 -2.30 0.58 -1.22
N SER A 475 -1.90 0.46 0.03
CA SER A 475 -1.38 1.58 0.80
C SER A 475 -0.35 1.16 1.85
N VAL A 476 0.59 2.06 2.14
CA VAL A 476 1.65 1.85 3.11
C VAL A 476 1.78 3.06 4.02
N TRP A 477 1.95 2.81 5.32
CA TRP A 477 2.21 3.82 6.33
C TRP A 477 3.48 3.50 7.13
N LEU A 478 4.14 4.54 7.60
CA LEU A 478 5.21 4.46 8.60
C LEU A 478 4.69 4.87 9.97
N PRO A 479 5.19 4.25 11.06
CA PRO A 479 4.90 4.76 12.40
C PRO A 479 5.41 6.20 12.52
N HIS A 480 4.66 7.05 13.23
CA HIS A 480 5.10 8.41 13.55
C HIS A 480 6.41 8.36 14.34
N LYS A 481 7.41 9.15 13.92
CA LYS A 481 8.56 9.43 14.78
C LYS A 481 8.10 10.37 15.89
N ASN A 482 8.27 9.94 17.13
CA ASN A 482 8.12 10.83 18.29
C ASN A 482 9.17 11.94 18.26
#